data_AF-A0A5C1WRM7-F1
#
_entry.id   AF-A0A5C1WRM7-F1
#
_cell.length_a   1.000
_cell.length_b   1.000
_cell.length_c   1.000
_cell.angle_alpha   90.00
_cell.angle_beta   90.00
_cell.angle_gamma   90.00
#
_symmetry.space_group_name_H-M   'P 1'
#
loop_
_entity.id
_entity.type
_entity.pdbx_description
1 polymer ?
#
loop_
_entity_poly.entity_id
_entity_poly.type
_entity_poly.pdbx_seq_one_letter_code
_entity_poly.pdbx_strand_id
1 'polypeptide(L)'
;MTAPCRQAGPQPISWPTRPILEQSMSRPLTVTIPHSLGRAAARKRVEDGIAQLRNSYAGQFTSLDENWNGDKFDCRLSVFKQTISGSVDIGDDAVTVAILLPIFLSMLADKVTTLIQQRGQVLLDHKG
;
A
#
# COMPACT_ATOMS: atom_id res chain seq x y z
N MET A 1 -0.16 -45.73 49.44
CA MET A 1 -1.16 -44.77 48.92
C MET A 1 -0.59 -43.37 49.09
N THR A 2 0.02 -42.82 48.05
CA THR A 2 0.24 -41.37 47.90
C THR A 2 0.66 -41.11 46.44
N ALA A 3 -0.24 -40.53 45.67
CA ALA A 3 0.04 -40.06 44.31
C ALA A 3 0.73 -38.69 44.38
N PRO A 4 1.77 -38.40 43.57
CA PRO A 4 2.30 -37.06 43.47
C PRO A 4 1.37 -36.15 42.66
N CYS A 5 1.04 -35.01 43.27
CA CYS A 5 0.32 -33.90 42.68
C CYS A 5 1.08 -33.41 41.42
N ARG A 6 0.41 -33.47 40.26
CA ARG A 6 0.96 -32.99 38.98
C ARG A 6 0.79 -31.47 38.92
N GLN A 7 1.91 -30.76 38.89
CA GLN A 7 1.99 -29.30 38.87
C GLN A 7 1.49 -28.76 37.52
N ALA A 8 0.41 -27.97 37.54
CA ALA A 8 -0.03 -27.17 36.40
C ALA A 8 0.88 -25.94 36.30
N GLY A 9 1.74 -25.92 35.28
CA GLY A 9 2.55 -24.74 34.95
C GLY A 9 1.67 -23.59 34.43
N PRO A 10 2.13 -22.32 34.54
CA PRO A 10 1.41 -21.18 33.99
C PRO A 10 1.29 -21.32 32.47
N GLN A 11 0.07 -21.20 31.96
CA GLN A 11 -0.21 -21.19 30.53
C GLN A 11 0.53 -20.01 29.91
N PRO A 12 1.35 -20.20 28.85
CA PRO A 12 1.98 -19.08 28.18
C PRO A 12 0.89 -18.20 27.56
N ILE A 13 0.94 -16.90 27.86
CA ILE A 13 0.18 -15.84 27.18
C ILE A 13 0.34 -16.03 25.66
N SER A 14 -0.69 -16.57 25.02
CA SER A 14 -0.79 -16.68 23.58
C SER A 14 -1.12 -15.30 23.01
N TRP A 15 -0.08 -14.51 22.78
CA TRP A 15 -0.18 -13.40 21.84
C TRP A 15 -0.67 -13.98 20.51
N PRO A 16 -1.68 -13.39 19.84
CA PRO A 16 -1.94 -13.76 18.46
C PRO A 16 -0.67 -13.39 17.70
N THR A 17 0.11 -14.39 17.32
CA THR A 17 1.24 -14.25 16.41
C THR A 17 0.64 -13.75 15.11
N ARG A 18 0.54 -12.42 14.95
CA ARG A 18 0.37 -11.82 13.63
C ARG A 18 1.62 -12.23 12.87
N PRO A 19 1.53 -13.12 11.88
CA PRO A 19 2.72 -13.55 11.18
C PRO A 19 3.34 -12.31 10.53
N ILE A 20 4.57 -12.01 10.90
CA ILE A 20 5.41 -10.96 10.29
C ILE A 20 5.75 -11.35 8.82
N LEU A 21 5.26 -12.48 8.34
CA LEU A 21 5.47 -13.01 6.98
C LEU A 21 4.80 -12.22 5.85
N GLU A 22 3.93 -11.25 6.13
CA GLU A 22 3.35 -10.39 5.07
C GLU A 22 4.01 -9.01 4.98
N GLN A 23 5.31 -8.94 5.27
CA GLN A 23 6.15 -7.75 4.97
C GLN A 23 7.04 -7.96 3.73
N SER A 24 6.72 -8.97 2.92
CA SER A 24 7.45 -9.30 1.71
C SER A 24 6.69 -8.78 0.48
N MET A 25 7.09 -7.58 0.03
CA MET A 25 6.97 -7.11 -1.37
C MET A 25 5.82 -6.18 -1.81
N SER A 26 4.93 -5.71 -0.93
CA SER A 26 4.13 -4.50 -1.21
C SER A 26 3.38 -4.01 0.03
N ARG A 27 3.93 -3.04 0.77
CA ARG A 27 3.14 -2.37 1.82
C ARG A 27 2.12 -1.47 1.13
N PRO A 28 0.80 -1.66 1.33
CA PRO A 28 -0.20 -0.77 0.74
C PRO A 28 0.01 0.64 1.29
N LEU A 29 0.21 1.61 0.40
CA LEU A 29 0.16 3.01 0.75
C LEU A 29 -1.31 3.38 0.93
N THR A 30 -1.70 3.70 2.15
CA THR A 30 -3.05 4.15 2.47
C THR A 30 -3.05 5.66 2.68
N VAL A 31 -3.91 6.36 1.94
CA VAL A 31 -4.12 7.80 2.03
C VAL A 31 -5.57 8.06 2.36
N THR A 32 -5.84 8.80 3.44
CA THR A 32 -7.19 9.22 3.81
C THR A 32 -7.34 10.70 3.48
N ILE A 33 -8.38 11.01 2.70
CA ILE A 33 -8.68 12.35 2.19
C ILE A 33 -10.02 12.79 2.81
N PRO A 34 -10.00 13.70 3.81
CA PRO A 34 -11.23 14.22 4.39
C PRO A 34 -11.98 15.14 3.39
N HIS A 35 -13.31 15.11 3.41
CA HIS A 35 -14.19 15.93 2.57
C HIS A 35 -15.52 16.23 3.27
N SER A 36 -16.13 17.38 2.96
CA SER A 36 -17.46 17.74 3.48
C SER A 36 -18.60 17.56 2.45
N LEU A 37 -18.38 16.72 1.43
CA LEU A 37 -19.31 16.53 0.31
C LEU A 37 -20.45 15.55 0.59
N GLY A 38 -20.30 14.68 1.59
CA GLY A 38 -21.18 13.53 1.79
C GLY A 38 -20.90 12.41 0.79
N ARG A 39 -21.32 11.18 1.15
CA ARG A 39 -20.95 9.95 0.43
C ARG A 39 -21.33 9.95 -1.06
N ALA A 40 -22.56 10.33 -1.39
CA ALA A 40 -23.08 10.25 -2.76
C ALA A 40 -22.35 11.20 -3.72
N ALA A 41 -22.04 12.42 -3.27
CA ALA A 41 -21.32 13.40 -4.08
C ALA A 41 -19.83 13.05 -4.20
N ALA A 42 -19.24 12.49 -3.12
CA ALA A 42 -17.87 11.96 -3.15
C ALA A 42 -17.75 10.81 -4.15
N ARG A 43 -18.68 9.86 -4.15
CA ARG A 43 -18.75 8.76 -5.12
C ARG A 43 -18.75 9.27 -6.56
N LYS A 44 -19.67 10.19 -6.87
CA LYS A 44 -19.76 10.76 -8.22
C LYS A 44 -18.47 11.46 -8.66
N ARG A 45 -17.77 12.14 -7.74
CA ARG A 45 -16.46 12.75 -8.02
C ARG A 45 -15.37 11.71 -8.29
N VAL A 46 -15.36 10.63 -7.52
CA VAL A 46 -14.38 9.54 -7.73
C VAL A 46 -14.63 8.86 -9.08
N GLU A 47 -15.88 8.58 -9.44
CA GLU A 47 -16.25 8.02 -10.74
C GLU A 47 -15.81 8.91 -11.91
N ASP A 48 -16.08 10.21 -11.83
CA ASP A 48 -15.65 11.18 -12.85
C ASP A 48 -14.11 11.27 -12.94
N GLY A 49 -13.43 11.30 -11.80
CA GLY A 49 -11.97 11.31 -11.73
C GLY A 49 -11.35 10.07 -12.36
N ILE A 50 -11.92 8.89 -12.14
CA ILE A 50 -11.47 7.63 -12.76
C ILE A 50 -11.71 7.66 -14.28
N ALA A 51 -12.86 8.16 -14.74
CA ALA A 51 -13.13 8.30 -16.16
C ALA A 51 -12.15 9.26 -16.85
N GLN A 52 -11.80 10.37 -16.20
CA GLN A 52 -10.78 11.31 -16.70
C GLN A 52 -9.37 10.72 -16.70
N LEU A 53 -9.00 9.98 -15.65
CA LEU A 53 -7.74 9.23 -15.59
C LEU A 53 -7.69 8.21 -16.74
N ARG A 54 -8.79 7.49 -16.97
CA ARG A 54 -8.89 6.54 -18.08
C ARG A 54 -8.61 7.20 -19.41
N ASN A 55 -9.21 8.36 -19.66
CA ASN A 55 -9.06 9.08 -20.93
C ASN A 55 -7.65 9.68 -21.09
N SER A 56 -7.14 10.34 -20.05
CA SER A 56 -5.88 11.08 -20.10
C SER A 56 -4.64 10.18 -20.12
N TYR A 57 -4.74 8.98 -19.55
CA TYR A 57 -3.63 8.06 -19.37
C TYR A 57 -3.83 6.72 -20.11
N ALA A 58 -4.86 6.61 -20.97
CA ALA A 58 -5.15 5.40 -21.78
C ALA A 58 -3.93 4.87 -22.56
N GLY A 59 -3.00 5.74 -22.95
CA GLY A 59 -1.76 5.35 -23.65
C GLY A 59 -0.62 4.87 -22.75
N GLN A 60 -0.73 5.06 -21.43
CA GLN A 60 0.32 4.74 -20.46
C GLN A 60 0.10 3.41 -19.74
N PHE A 61 -1.14 2.92 -19.67
CA PHE A 61 -1.49 1.62 -19.09
C PHE A 61 -2.19 0.71 -20.11
N THR A 62 -2.03 -0.59 -19.95
CA THR A 62 -2.61 -1.61 -20.83
C THR A 62 -4.07 -1.87 -20.53
N SER A 63 -4.46 -1.88 -19.25
CA SER A 63 -5.85 -2.13 -18.85
C SER A 63 -6.13 -1.51 -17.47
N LEU A 64 -7.35 -1.01 -17.29
CA LEU A 64 -7.90 -0.58 -16.02
C LEU A 64 -9.18 -1.38 -15.79
N ASP A 65 -9.18 -2.21 -14.75
CA ASP A 65 -10.36 -2.94 -14.28
C ASP A 65 -10.94 -2.20 -13.08
N GLU A 66 -12.25 -2.02 -13.12
CA GLU A 66 -13.01 -1.24 -12.14
C GLU A 66 -14.14 -2.10 -11.58
N ASN A 67 -14.09 -2.39 -10.28
CA ASN A 67 -15.14 -3.15 -9.60
C ASN A 67 -15.71 -2.36 -8.43
N TRP A 68 -16.95 -1.93 -8.58
CA TRP A 68 -17.69 -1.23 -7.53
C TRP A 68 -18.51 -2.21 -6.70
N ASN A 69 -18.40 -2.11 -5.38
CA ASN A 69 -19.24 -2.85 -4.43
C ASN A 69 -19.84 -1.89 -3.42
N GLY A 70 -21.03 -1.36 -3.73
CA GLY A 70 -21.61 -0.27 -2.97
C GLY A 70 -20.61 0.89 -2.91
N ASP A 71 -20.29 1.36 -1.72
CA ASP A 71 -19.40 2.52 -1.48
C ASP A 71 -17.89 2.21 -1.52
N LYS A 72 -17.55 0.95 -1.79
CA LYS A 72 -16.17 0.51 -2.01
C LYS A 72 -15.90 0.29 -3.48
N PHE A 73 -14.67 0.56 -3.86
CA PHE A 73 -14.20 0.44 -5.22
C PHE A 73 -12.84 -0.23 -5.23
N ASP A 74 -12.72 -1.34 -5.95
CA ASP A 74 -11.44 -1.99 -6.20
C ASP A 74 -11.00 -1.68 -7.63
N CYS A 75 -9.77 -1.21 -7.78
CA CYS A 75 -9.16 -0.95 -9.07
C CYS A 75 -7.95 -1.85 -9.30
N ARG A 76 -7.82 -2.32 -10.53
CA ARG A 76 -6.63 -3.03 -10.98
C ARG A 76 -6.12 -2.38 -12.26
N LEU A 77 -4.94 -1.79 -12.15
CA LEU A 77 -4.27 -1.10 -13.24
C LEU A 77 -3.10 -1.94 -13.74
N SER A 78 -3.15 -2.40 -14.98
CA SER A 78 -2.06 -3.14 -15.61
C SER A 78 -1.21 -2.22 -16.46
N VAL A 79 0.08 -2.12 -16.13
CA VAL A 79 1.07 -1.26 -16.77
C VAL A 79 2.28 -2.13 -17.11
N PHE A 80 2.65 -2.25 -18.39
CA PHE A 80 3.90 -2.89 -18.84
C PHE A 80 4.31 -4.16 -18.06
N LYS A 81 3.55 -5.27 -18.23
CA LYS A 81 3.72 -6.56 -17.52
C LYS A 81 3.57 -6.55 -16.00
N GLN A 82 3.30 -5.40 -15.37
CA GLN A 82 3.05 -5.28 -13.94
C GLN A 82 1.60 -4.89 -13.69
N THR A 83 1.05 -5.35 -12.58
CA THR A 83 -0.31 -5.02 -12.17
C THR A 83 -0.28 -4.32 -10.82
N ILE A 84 -0.79 -3.10 -10.80
CA ILE A 84 -1.02 -2.29 -9.61
C ILE A 84 -2.45 -2.57 -9.16
N SER A 85 -2.64 -2.87 -7.89
CA SER A 85 -3.98 -3.07 -7.31
C SER A 85 -4.22 -1.98 -6.28
N GLY A 86 -5.43 -1.44 -6.24
CA GLY A 86 -5.83 -0.45 -5.26
C GLY A 86 -7.29 -0.64 -4.85
N SER A 87 -7.64 -0.07 -3.72
CA SER A 87 -8.98 -0.07 -3.16
C SER A 87 -9.30 1.32 -2.64
N VAL A 88 -10.51 1.79 -2.86
CA VAL A 88 -11.03 3.07 -2.40
C VAL A 88 -12.29 2.81 -1.60
N ASP A 89 -12.32 3.30 -0.38
CA ASP A 89 -13.48 3.28 0.50
C ASP A 89 -14.01 4.70 0.65
N ILE A 90 -15.27 4.91 0.27
CA ILE A 90 -15.91 6.22 0.30
C ILE A 90 -16.78 6.32 1.55
N GLY A 91 -16.25 6.99 2.56
CA GLY A 91 -16.97 7.37 3.76
C GLY A 91 -17.82 8.63 3.55
N ASP A 92 -18.50 9.04 4.62
CA ASP A 92 -19.35 10.23 4.58
C ASP A 92 -18.56 11.54 4.67
N ASP A 93 -17.48 11.53 5.46
CA ASP A 93 -16.58 12.66 5.70
C ASP A 93 -15.16 12.42 5.19
N ALA A 94 -14.83 11.21 4.74
CA ALA A 94 -13.49 10.89 4.25
C ALA A 94 -13.50 9.77 3.22
N VAL A 95 -12.61 9.88 2.24
CA VAL A 95 -12.29 8.79 1.29
C VAL A 95 -10.95 8.19 1.68
N THR A 96 -10.91 6.89 1.87
CA THR A 96 -9.66 6.15 2.13
C THR A 96 -9.23 5.41 0.89
N VAL A 97 -8.06 5.72 0.36
CA VAL A 97 -7.47 5.12 -0.83
C VAL A 97 -6.27 4.29 -0.41
N ALA A 98 -6.31 2.98 -0.63
CA ALA A 98 -5.21 2.05 -0.44
C ALA A 98 -4.66 1.63 -1.79
N ILE A 99 -3.38 1.85 -2.06
CA ILE A 99 -2.72 1.45 -3.30
C ILE A 99 -1.57 0.53 -2.96
N LEU A 100 -1.55 -0.66 -3.57
CA LEU A 100 -0.43 -1.58 -3.49
C LEU A 100 0.63 -1.08 -4.47
N LEU A 101 1.58 -0.29 -3.99
CA LEU A 101 2.73 0.12 -4.78
C LEU A 101 3.65 -1.10 -4.97
N PRO A 102 3.81 -1.64 -6.19
CA PRO A 102 4.92 -2.54 -6.47
C PRO A 102 6.24 -1.79 -6.20
N ILE A 103 7.25 -2.54 -5.77
CA ILE A 103 8.53 -2.10 -5.19
C ILE A 103 9.36 -1.18 -6.13
N PHE A 104 8.92 0.05 -6.37
CA PHE A 104 9.70 1.07 -7.09
C PHE A 104 10.64 1.82 -6.14
N LEU A 105 10.27 1.93 -4.86
CA LEU A 105 11.11 2.61 -3.86
C LEU A 105 12.42 1.88 -3.56
N SER A 106 12.47 0.53 -3.60
CA SER A 106 13.74 -0.17 -3.36
C SER A 106 14.72 0.00 -4.52
N MET A 107 14.24 0.05 -5.77
CA MET A 107 15.10 0.35 -6.93
C MET A 107 15.60 1.81 -6.93
N LEU A 108 14.78 2.75 -6.44
CA LEU A 108 15.21 4.14 -6.25
C LEU A 108 16.21 4.28 -5.08
N ALA A 109 15.99 3.56 -3.98
CA ALA A 109 16.92 3.55 -2.84
C ALA A 109 18.31 3.01 -3.23
N ASP A 110 18.39 1.99 -4.09
CA ASP A 110 19.66 1.43 -4.56
C ASP A 110 20.44 2.42 -5.44
N LYS A 111 19.73 3.10 -6.36
CA LYS A 111 20.32 4.17 -7.18
C LYS A 111 20.78 5.38 -6.36
N VAL A 112 20.00 5.79 -5.37
CA VAL A 112 20.36 6.91 -4.48
C VAL A 112 21.55 6.53 -3.60
N THR A 113 21.56 5.33 -3.02
CA THR A 113 22.70 4.81 -2.25
C THR A 113 23.98 4.77 -3.09
N THR A 114 23.90 4.24 -4.31
CA THR A 114 25.05 4.19 -5.22
C THR A 114 25.58 5.59 -5.55
N LEU A 115 24.69 6.54 -5.85
CA LEU A 115 25.08 7.94 -6.11
C LEU A 115 25.70 8.61 -4.88
N ILE A 116 25.17 8.34 -3.68
CA ILE A 116 25.70 8.87 -2.42
C ILE A 116 27.04 8.21 -2.07
N GLN A 117 27.23 6.91 -2.30
CA GLN A 117 28.52 6.25 -2.09
C GLN A 117 29.57 6.79 -3.06
N GLN A 118 29.24 6.90 -4.35
CA GLN A 118 30.12 7.44 -5.37
C GLN A 118 30.48 8.91 -5.13
N ARG A 119 29.51 9.76 -4.79
CA ARG A 119 29.76 11.19 -4.55
C ARG A 119 30.29 11.49 -3.15
N GLY A 120 29.87 10.73 -2.15
CA GLY A 120 30.34 10.85 -0.76
C GLY A 120 31.80 10.44 -0.62
N GLN A 121 32.24 9.39 -1.32
CA GLN A 121 33.65 9.01 -1.36
C GLN A 121 34.50 10.10 -2.05
N VAL A 122 33.99 10.75 -3.10
CA VAL A 122 34.68 11.87 -3.77
C VAL A 122 34.71 13.15 -2.91
N LEU A 123 33.69 13.39 -2.07
CA LEU A 123 33.67 14.53 -1.14
C LEU A 123 34.50 14.30 0.13
N LEU A 124 34.79 13.05 0.48
CA LEU A 124 35.60 12.66 1.66
C LEU A 124 37.05 12.30 1.31
N ASP A 125 37.38 12.18 0.03
CA ASP A 125 38.75 12.04 -0.51
C ASP A 125 39.27 13.37 -1.09
N HIS A 126 38.76 14.52 -0.62
CA HIS A 126 39.58 15.73 -0.66
C HIS A 126 40.31 15.85 0.67
N LYS A 127 41.51 15.27 0.68
CA LYS A 127 42.59 15.66 1.59
C LYS A 127 42.61 17.19 1.71
N GLY A 128 42.40 17.69 2.92
CA GLY A 128 43.06 18.92 3.33
C GLY A 128 44.57 18.71 3.39
#